data_AF-A0A920HK93-F1
#
_entry.id   AF-A0A920HK93-F1
#
_cell.length_a   1.000
_cell.length_b   1.000
_cell.length_c   1.000
_cell.angle_alpha   90.00
_cell.angle_beta   90.00
_cell.angle_gamma   90.00
#
_symmetry.space_group_name_H-M   'P 1'
#
loop_
_entity.id
_entity.type
_entity.pdbx_description
1 polymer ?
#
loop_
_entity_poly.entity_id
_entity_poly.type
_entity_poly.pdbx_seq_one_letter_code
_entity_poly.pdbx_strand_id
1 'polypeptide(L)'
;MKGYQRTKSKAKRRKRPNDPSRKIKFTIDNEFVRISYSDAFEILKNSKFNKKKKFNFLIDEWGCDFQSEHERFLVEKHFKSPVIIYDYPSKIKAFYMRLNDDGKTVRAMDVLFPGIGEIIGDLKERKG
;
A
#
# COMPACT_ATOMS: atom_id res chain seq x y z
N MET A 1 12.47 -31.65 -52.53
CA MET A 1 12.79 -30.95 -51.26
C MET A 1 11.83 -29.78 -51.11
N LYS A 2 10.88 -29.83 -50.17
CA LYS A 2 9.96 -28.70 -49.87
C LYS A 2 10.36 -28.12 -48.50
N GLY A 3 10.76 -26.85 -48.49
CA GLY A 3 11.27 -26.15 -47.32
C GLY A 3 10.19 -25.90 -46.27
N TYR A 4 10.52 -26.22 -45.02
CA TYR A 4 9.69 -25.96 -43.84
C TYR A 4 9.97 -24.55 -43.33
N GLN A 5 9.11 -23.58 -43.64
CA GLN A 5 9.14 -22.28 -42.96
C GLN A 5 8.47 -22.40 -41.59
N ARG A 6 9.27 -22.41 -40.51
CA ARG A 6 8.79 -22.22 -39.13
C ARG A 6 8.17 -20.83 -39.01
N THR A 7 6.85 -20.76 -38.94
CA THR A 7 6.14 -19.57 -38.49
C THR A 7 6.46 -19.35 -37.02
N LYS A 8 7.35 -18.40 -36.71
CA LYS A 8 7.48 -17.86 -35.35
C LYS A 8 6.24 -17.02 -35.08
N SER A 9 5.19 -17.64 -34.55
CA SER A 9 4.08 -16.90 -33.96
C SER A 9 4.59 -16.19 -32.69
N LYS A 10 4.97 -14.92 -32.83
CA LYS A 10 5.14 -14.03 -31.68
C LYS A 10 3.74 -13.79 -31.10
N ALA A 11 3.30 -14.67 -30.21
CA ALA A 11 2.12 -14.44 -29.40
C ALA A 11 2.35 -13.13 -28.61
N LYS A 12 1.67 -12.06 -29.03
CA LYS A 12 1.57 -10.81 -28.28
C LYS A 12 1.01 -11.18 -26.91
N ARG A 13 1.88 -11.31 -25.91
CA ARG A 13 1.55 -11.63 -24.53
C ARG A 13 0.48 -10.63 -24.07
N ARG A 14 -0.79 -11.08 -24.02
CA ARG A 14 -1.92 -10.25 -23.54
C ARG A 14 -1.51 -9.67 -22.19
N LYS A 15 -1.54 -8.34 -22.06
CA LYS A 15 -1.22 -7.63 -20.82
C LYS A 15 -2.20 -8.11 -19.75
N ARG A 16 -1.74 -8.96 -18.84
CA ARG A 16 -2.56 -9.41 -17.71
C ARG A 16 -2.62 -8.26 -16.69
N PRO A 17 -3.81 -7.85 -16.24
CA PRO A 17 -3.95 -6.76 -15.26
C PRO A 17 -3.15 -7.02 -13.97
N ASN A 18 -2.95 -8.29 -13.61
CA ASN A 18 -2.24 -8.75 -12.40
C ASN A 18 -0.86 -9.36 -12.69
N ASP A 19 -0.11 -8.86 -13.67
CA ASP A 19 1.23 -9.36 -13.98
C ASP A 19 2.24 -9.09 -12.82
N PRO A 20 2.72 -10.12 -12.08
CA PRO A 20 3.59 -9.93 -10.93
C PRO A 20 4.92 -9.27 -11.31
N SER A 21 5.46 -9.61 -12.48
CA SER A 21 6.72 -9.02 -12.97
C SER A 21 6.62 -7.51 -13.13
N ARG A 22 5.43 -7.00 -13.47
CA ARG A 22 5.20 -5.56 -13.61
C ARG A 22 5.14 -4.86 -12.25
N LYS A 23 4.54 -5.50 -11.25
CA LYS A 23 4.49 -4.98 -9.87
C LYS A 23 5.89 -4.90 -9.27
N ILE A 24 6.67 -5.97 -9.42
CA ILE A 24 8.07 -6.01 -8.99
C ILE A 24 8.88 -4.92 -9.70
N LYS A 25 8.76 -4.81 -11.02
CA LYS A 25 9.45 -3.76 -11.79
C LYS A 25 9.05 -2.36 -11.31
N PHE A 26 7.76 -2.12 -11.09
CA PHE A 26 7.28 -0.86 -10.52
C PHE A 26 7.93 -0.56 -9.18
N THR A 27 8.01 -1.53 -8.27
CA THR A 27 8.64 -1.32 -6.96
C THR A 27 10.13 -1.04 -7.09
N ILE A 28 10.86 -1.75 -7.95
CA ILE A 28 12.31 -1.57 -8.12
C ILE A 28 12.64 -0.24 -8.80
N ASP A 29 11.79 0.20 -9.73
CA ASP A 29 12.02 1.42 -10.51
C ASP A 29 11.65 2.72 -9.75
N ASN A 30 11.01 2.62 -8.58
CA ASN A 30 10.53 3.79 -7.84
C ASN A 30 11.10 3.84 -6.42
N GLU A 31 11.39 5.05 -5.95
CA GLU A 31 11.84 5.26 -4.57
C GLU A 31 10.67 5.13 -3.59
N PHE A 32 10.93 4.50 -2.45
CA PHE A 32 9.94 4.34 -1.40
C PHE A 32 9.64 5.70 -0.75
N VAL A 33 8.37 6.10 -0.80
CA VAL A 33 7.89 7.25 -0.03
C VAL A 33 7.77 6.82 1.42
N ARG A 34 8.41 7.56 2.32
CA ARG A 34 8.27 7.35 3.77
C ARG A 34 7.35 8.43 4.32
N ILE A 35 6.31 8.01 5.05
CA ILE A 35 5.31 8.93 5.60
C ILE A 35 4.85 8.47 6.99
N SER A 36 4.60 9.42 7.89
CA SER A 36 4.03 9.08 9.19
C SER A 36 2.57 8.63 9.05
N TYR A 37 2.07 7.84 10.01
CA TYR A 37 0.66 7.48 10.08
C TYR A 37 -0.23 8.74 10.10
N SER A 38 0.17 9.77 10.85
CA SER A 38 -0.59 11.02 10.99
C SER A 38 -0.73 11.75 9.66
N ASP A 39 0.34 11.84 8.87
CA ASP A 39 0.28 12.48 7.56
C ASP A 39 -0.52 11.64 6.57
N ALA A 40 -0.37 10.31 6.61
CA ALA A 40 -1.17 9.40 5.79
C ALA A 40 -2.67 9.51 6.13
N PHE A 41 -3.00 9.62 7.41
CA PHE A 41 -4.36 9.85 7.90
C PHE A 41 -4.94 11.15 7.33
N GLU A 42 -4.19 12.25 7.41
CA GLU A 42 -4.65 13.54 6.87
C GLU A 42 -4.86 13.50 5.36
N ILE A 43 -3.98 12.83 4.61
CA ILE A 43 -4.15 12.62 3.17
C ILE A 43 -5.42 11.84 2.88
N LEU A 44 -5.65 10.74 3.59
CA LEU A 44 -6.80 9.87 3.40
C LEU A 44 -8.11 10.59 3.76
N LYS A 45 -8.16 11.19 4.94
CA LYS A 45 -9.29 11.98 5.45
C LYS A 45 -9.69 13.08 4.48
N ASN A 46 -8.70 13.81 3.95
CA ASN A 46 -8.93 14.93 3.05
C ASN A 46 -9.10 14.54 1.58
N SER A 47 -8.90 13.28 1.23
CA SER A 47 -9.00 12.79 -0.15
C SER A 47 -10.41 12.97 -0.71
N LYS A 48 -10.50 13.20 -2.02
CA LYS A 48 -11.79 13.20 -2.73
C LYS A 48 -12.51 11.85 -2.65
N PHE A 49 -11.78 10.76 -2.40
CA PHE A 49 -12.37 9.43 -2.23
C PHE A 49 -13.14 9.36 -0.90
N ASN A 50 -12.51 9.77 0.20
CA ASN A 50 -13.15 9.80 1.50
C ASN A 50 -14.31 10.82 1.54
N LYS A 51 -14.08 12.06 1.08
CA LYS A 51 -15.11 13.13 1.07
C LYS A 51 -16.34 12.79 0.22
N LYS A 52 -16.17 11.97 -0.83
CA LYS A 52 -17.27 11.51 -1.69
C LYS A 52 -17.77 10.11 -1.31
N LYS A 53 -17.41 9.62 -0.11
CA LYS A 53 -17.80 8.31 0.42
C LYS A 53 -17.58 7.16 -0.58
N LYS A 54 -16.41 7.17 -1.23
CA LYS A 54 -16.00 6.13 -2.19
C LYS A 54 -15.23 4.99 -1.55
N PHE A 55 -14.69 5.20 -0.34
CA PHE A 55 -14.17 4.11 0.47
C PHE A 55 -15.34 3.39 1.14
N ASN A 56 -15.22 2.08 1.31
CA ASN A 56 -16.17 1.30 2.09
C ASN A 56 -16.03 1.61 3.59
N PHE A 57 -14.82 1.90 4.03
CA PHE A 57 -14.49 2.30 5.40
C PHE A 57 -14.04 3.75 5.41
N LEU A 58 -14.82 4.65 6.01
CA LEU A 58 -14.46 6.07 6.03
C LEU A 58 -13.34 6.37 7.03
N ILE A 59 -12.50 7.34 6.69
CA ILE A 59 -11.41 7.84 7.53
C ILE A 59 -11.86 9.15 8.17
N ASP A 60 -12.42 9.06 9.37
CA ASP A 60 -13.00 10.20 10.09
C ASP A 60 -12.18 10.60 11.33
N GLU A 61 -11.72 9.61 12.10
CA GLU A 61 -11.01 9.80 13.37
C GLU A 61 -9.59 9.24 13.35
N TRP A 62 -8.65 10.01 13.89
CA TRP A 62 -7.26 9.59 14.02
C TRP A 62 -7.19 8.43 15.02
N GLY A 63 -6.42 7.40 14.71
CA GLY A 63 -6.38 6.17 15.51
C GLY A 63 -7.14 5.01 14.88
N CYS A 64 -7.80 5.20 13.74
CA CYS A 64 -8.40 4.10 13.00
C CYS A 64 -7.35 3.28 12.25
N ASP A 65 -7.63 2.00 12.02
CA ASP A 65 -6.77 1.16 11.22
C ASP A 65 -7.01 1.39 9.71
N PHE A 66 -5.94 1.42 8.92
CA PHE A 66 -6.04 1.54 7.47
C PHE A 66 -6.39 0.19 6.85
N GLN A 67 -7.48 0.17 6.08
CA GLN A 67 -7.90 -0.97 5.29
C GLN A 67 -7.12 -1.02 3.97
N SER A 68 -7.09 -2.19 3.32
CA SER A 68 -6.35 -2.39 2.06
C SER A 68 -6.77 -1.41 0.94
N GLU A 69 -8.00 -0.88 0.95
CA GLU A 69 -8.41 0.14 -0.01
C GLU A 69 -7.70 1.49 0.20
N HIS A 70 -7.39 1.85 1.45
CA HIS A 70 -6.67 3.06 1.82
C HIS A 70 -5.19 2.95 1.46
N GLU A 71 -4.58 1.82 1.80
CA GLU A 71 -3.19 1.51 1.45
C GLU A 71 -2.97 1.55 -0.06
N ARG A 72 -3.87 0.89 -0.80
CA ARG A 72 -3.83 0.92 -2.27
C ARG A 72 -4.09 2.30 -2.84
N PHE A 73 -4.94 3.10 -2.22
CA PHE A 73 -5.12 4.50 -2.63
C PHE A 73 -3.82 5.30 -2.48
N LEU A 74 -3.13 5.17 -1.35
CA LEU A 74 -1.84 5.84 -1.12
C LEU A 74 -0.81 5.44 -2.17
N VAL A 75 -0.66 4.15 -2.43
CA VAL A 75 0.32 3.63 -3.41
C VAL A 75 -0.07 3.92 -4.86
N GLU A 76 -1.30 3.61 -5.28
CA GLU A 76 -1.69 3.60 -6.69
C GLU A 76 -2.24 4.94 -7.20
N LYS A 77 -2.78 5.79 -6.30
CA LYS A 77 -3.47 7.03 -6.68
C LYS A 77 -2.77 8.28 -6.19
N HIS A 78 -2.35 8.30 -4.92
CA HIS A 78 -1.75 9.49 -4.32
C HIS A 78 -0.27 9.62 -4.68
N PHE A 79 0.58 8.68 -4.24
CA PHE A 79 2.02 8.73 -4.45
C PHE A 79 2.47 8.14 -5.78
N LYS A 80 1.74 7.13 -6.29
CA LYS A 80 2.17 6.36 -7.48
C LYS A 80 3.57 5.76 -7.30
N SER A 81 3.88 5.37 -6.08
CA SER A 81 5.14 4.78 -5.65
C SER A 81 4.89 3.80 -4.49
N PRO A 82 5.77 2.82 -4.19
CA PRO A 82 5.72 2.09 -2.93
C PRO A 82 5.79 3.04 -1.73
N VAL A 83 5.09 2.70 -0.65
CA VAL A 83 4.96 3.57 0.53
C VAL A 83 5.35 2.80 1.77
N ILE A 84 6.10 3.44 2.67
CA ILE A 84 6.35 2.97 4.03
C ILE A 84 5.61 3.93 4.97
N ILE A 85 4.63 3.40 5.71
CA ILE A 85 3.93 4.13 6.75
C ILE A 85 4.60 3.79 8.08
N TYR A 86 4.94 4.79 8.88
CA TYR A 86 5.59 4.60 10.19
C TYR A 86 4.91 5.40 11.31
N ASP A 87 5.30 5.13 12.56
CA ASP A 87 4.79 5.81 13.76
C ASP A 87 3.26 5.68 13.95
N TYR A 88 2.77 4.44 13.95
CA TYR A 88 1.36 4.15 14.17
C TYR A 88 0.89 4.47 15.60
N PRO A 89 -0.40 4.76 15.82
CA PRO A 89 -0.98 4.94 17.14
C PRO A 89 -0.77 3.71 18.02
N SER A 90 -0.32 3.92 19.26
CA SER A 90 -0.04 2.84 20.21
C SER A 90 -1.26 1.97 20.51
N LYS A 91 -2.45 2.57 20.53
CA LYS A 91 -3.72 1.92 20.88
C LYS A 91 -4.17 0.83 19.90
N ILE A 92 -3.66 0.84 18.67
CA ILE A 92 -4.03 -0.12 17.61
C ILE A 92 -2.90 -1.06 17.21
N LYS A 93 -1.81 -1.07 17.98
CA LYS A 93 -0.64 -1.91 17.75
C LYS A 93 -0.35 -2.76 18.99
N ALA A 94 0.49 -3.77 18.83
CA ALA A 94 0.78 -4.72 19.89
C ALA A 94 1.55 -4.07 21.05
N PHE A 95 1.29 -4.53 22.27
CA PHE A 95 1.83 -3.95 23.52
C PHE A 95 3.37 -3.93 23.62
N TYR A 96 4.05 -4.80 22.87
CA TYR A 96 5.52 -4.90 22.89
C TYR A 96 6.21 -3.86 22.00
N MET A 97 5.48 -3.11 21.19
CA MET A 97 6.08 -2.09 20.32
C MET A 97 6.59 -0.91 21.15
N ARG A 98 7.79 -0.43 20.84
CA ARG A 98 8.41 0.68 21.57
C ARG A 98 7.60 1.96 21.37
N LEU A 99 7.13 2.55 22.46
CA LEU A 99 6.50 3.88 22.48
C LEU A 99 7.50 4.96 22.05
N ASN A 100 7.05 5.88 21.20
CA ASN A 100 7.81 7.05 20.81
C ASN A 100 7.77 8.13 21.90
N ASP A 101 8.66 9.13 21.76
CA ASP A 101 8.80 10.22 22.72
C ASP A 101 7.54 11.11 22.82
N ASP A 102 6.65 11.02 21.83
CA ASP A 102 5.35 11.72 21.81
C ASP A 102 4.29 11.08 22.76
N GLY A 103 4.58 9.90 23.30
CA GLY A 103 3.69 9.14 24.19
C GLY A 103 2.41 8.61 23.53
N LYS A 104 2.25 8.74 22.22
CA LYS A 104 1.01 8.43 21.48
C LYS A 104 1.22 7.43 20.35
N THR A 105 2.40 7.41 19.76
CA THR A 105 2.75 6.52 18.64
C THR A 105 3.79 5.49 19.07
N VAL A 106 3.92 4.42 18.29
CA VAL A 106 4.92 3.37 18.48
C VAL A 106 5.79 3.25 17.24
N ARG A 107 7.02 2.77 17.42
CA ARG A 107 7.97 2.46 16.33
C ARG A 107 7.52 1.24 15.53
N ALA A 108 6.40 1.39 14.82
CA ALA A 108 5.87 0.42 13.89
C ALA A 108 6.07 0.91 12.46
N MET A 109 6.21 -0.02 11.52
CA MET A 109 6.17 0.29 10.09
C MET A 109 5.38 -0.74 9.28
N ASP A 110 4.68 -0.25 8.26
CA ASP A 110 4.00 -1.06 7.24
C ASP A 110 4.53 -0.65 5.85
N VAL A 111 4.95 -1.61 5.03
CA VAL A 111 5.46 -1.43 3.66
C VAL A 111 4.39 -1.85 2.66
N LEU A 112 3.96 -0.91 1.83
CA LEU A 112 2.83 -1.03 0.93
C LEU A 112 3.28 -1.18 -0.53
N PHE A 113 2.77 -2.22 -1.19
CA PHE A 113 3.04 -2.58 -2.58
C PHE A 113 1.81 -2.40 -3.47
N PRO A 114 2.01 -2.11 -4.77
CA PRO A 114 0.92 -1.88 -5.70
C PRO A 114 0.00 -3.11 -5.85
N GLY A 115 -1.30 -2.89 -5.77
CA GLY A 115 -2.33 -3.91 -5.94
C GLY A 115 -2.57 -4.81 -4.73
N ILE A 116 -1.57 -5.04 -3.89
CA ILE A 116 -1.67 -5.94 -2.72
C ILE A 116 -1.93 -5.15 -1.44
N GLY A 117 -1.37 -3.94 -1.31
CA GLY A 117 -1.34 -3.21 -0.04
C GLY A 117 -0.11 -3.64 0.77
N GLU A 118 -0.25 -3.78 2.07
CA GLU A 118 0.80 -4.26 2.97
C GLU A 118 1.45 -5.59 2.52
N ILE A 119 2.79 -5.63 2.48
CA ILE A 119 3.57 -6.85 2.22
C ILE A 119 4.56 -7.18 3.34
N ILE A 120 5.03 -6.16 4.06
CA ILE A 120 5.84 -6.27 5.26
C ILE A 120 5.19 -5.35 6.28
N GLY A 121 4.91 -5.85 7.46
CA GLY A 121 4.48 -5.03 8.59
C GLY A 121 4.82 -5.74 9.89
N ASP A 122 4.84 -4.97 10.97
CA ASP A 122 4.92 -5.56 12.30
C ASP A 122 3.62 -6.31 12.62
N LEU A 123 3.69 -7.38 13.43
CA LEU A 123 2.54 -8.22 13.79
C LEU A 123 1.39 -7.35 14.33
N LYS A 124 0.39 -7.11 13.48
CA LYS A 124 -0.76 -6.26 13.73
C LYS A 124 -1.94 -7.15 14.08
N GLU A 125 -2.50 -6.98 15.26
CA GLU A 125 -3.74 -7.66 15.63
C GLU A 125 -4.87 -7.01 14.84
N ARG A 126 -5.30 -7.64 13.74
CA ARG A 126 -6.44 -7.15 12.95
C ARG A 126 -7.71 -7.39 13.76
N LYS A 127 -8.23 -6.35 14.41
CA LYS A 127 -9.57 -6.38 14.98
C LYS A 127 -10.58 -6.25 13.82
N GLY A 128 -11.24 -7.36 13.52
CA GLY A 128 -12.26 -7.47 12.48
C GLY A 128 -13.60 -6.85 12.86
#